data_AF-C7M0L8-F1
#
_entry.id   AF-C7M0L8-F1
#
_cell.length_a   1.000
_cell.length_b   1.000
_cell.length_c   1.000
_cell.angle_alpha   90.00
_cell.angle_beta   90.00
_cell.angle_gamma   90.00
#
_symmetry.space_group_name_H-M   'P 1'
#
loop_
_entity.id
_entity.type
_entity.pdbx_description
1 polymer ?
#
loop_
_entity_poly.entity_id
_entity_poly.type
_entity_poly.pdbx_seq_one_letter_code
_entity_poly.pdbx_strand_id
1 'polypeptide(L)'
;MLCDAAQVCDGKLYILGGGWSMTVAGLAPMAIAMRLELAWGEAPNPHHWELFLQDEAGEQVTIETPEGPQPVEIRGDFQLGTPQGVPLGSDIPLNLAVTIGPLPLPANSRYRWQLVVDGESGEDWYASFSTLAPPQMPQQGGPANGPTGPAPMPSGPRPLD
;
A
#
# COMPACT_ATOMS: atom_id res chain seq x y z
N MET A 1 4.94 4.32 -9.95
CA MET A 1 4.79 2.84 -10.00
C MET A 1 4.94 2.26 -8.60
N LEU A 2 4.24 1.18 -8.28
CA LEU A 2 4.40 0.43 -7.02
C LEU A 2 5.52 -0.62 -7.10
N CYS A 3 6.21 -0.82 -5.98
CA CYS A 3 7.32 -1.75 -5.83
C CYS A 3 7.49 -2.18 -4.36
N ASP A 4 8.32 -3.18 -4.10
CA ASP A 4 8.61 -3.65 -2.74
C ASP A 4 9.55 -2.69 -2.01
N ALA A 5 10.54 -2.16 -2.75
CA ALA A 5 11.45 -1.13 -2.27
C ALA A 5 11.96 -0.26 -3.44
N ALA A 6 12.24 1.01 -3.16
CA ALA A 6 12.88 1.91 -4.10
C ALA A 6 13.90 2.81 -3.40
N GLN A 7 14.95 3.19 -4.12
CA GLN A 7 15.96 4.10 -3.62
C GLN A 7 16.52 4.96 -4.76
N VAL A 8 16.77 6.23 -4.47
CA VAL A 8 17.54 7.10 -5.36
C VAL A 8 18.98 7.18 -4.86
N CYS A 9 19.95 6.85 -5.72
CA CYS A 9 21.37 6.96 -5.42
C CYS A 9 22.11 7.43 -6.68
N ASP A 10 22.94 8.48 -6.55
CA ASP A 10 23.68 9.10 -7.66
C ASP A 10 22.80 9.43 -8.88
N GLY A 11 21.60 9.96 -8.63
CA GLY A 11 20.63 10.32 -9.67
C GLY A 11 19.95 9.12 -10.35
N LYS A 12 20.26 7.88 -9.96
CA LYS A 12 19.61 6.66 -10.47
C LYS A 12 18.52 6.20 -9.54
N LEU A 13 17.40 5.78 -10.12
CA LEU A 13 16.30 5.14 -9.42
C LEU A 13 16.48 3.62 -9.42
N TYR A 14 16.77 3.06 -8.26
CA TYR A 14 16.82 1.63 -8.01
C TYR A 14 15.43 1.17 -7.56
N ILE A 15 14.93 0.12 -8.20
CA ILE A 15 13.59 -0.44 -7.93
C ILE A 15 13.73 -1.95 -7.72
N LEU A 16 13.23 -2.44 -6.58
CA LEU A 16 13.16 -3.85 -6.24
C LEU A 16 11.70 -4.28 -6.24
N GLY A 17 11.38 -5.36 -6.96
CA GLY A 17 10.00 -5.89 -7.02
C GLY A 17 9.02 -4.92 -7.68
N GLY A 18 9.44 -4.16 -8.70
CA GLY A 18 8.58 -3.19 -9.36
C GLY A 18 7.45 -3.80 -10.18
N GLY A 19 6.30 -3.13 -10.20
CA GLY A 19 5.19 -3.42 -11.11
C GLY A 19 4.10 -4.32 -10.54
N TRP A 20 4.11 -4.60 -9.23
CA TRP A 20 2.99 -5.30 -8.62
C TRP A 20 1.76 -4.39 -8.50
N SER A 21 0.60 -5.03 -8.49
CA SER A 21 -0.72 -4.39 -8.34
C SER A 21 -1.63 -5.14 -7.37
N MET A 22 -1.10 -6.15 -6.67
CA MET A 22 -1.83 -6.93 -5.67
C MET A 22 -0.93 -7.19 -4.46
N THR A 23 -1.48 -7.07 -3.25
CA THR A 23 -0.78 -7.37 -1.99
C THR A 23 -1.72 -8.00 -0.97
N VAL A 24 -1.20 -8.74 0.01
CA VAL A 24 -2.02 -9.26 1.11
C VAL A 24 -2.18 -8.17 2.16
N ALA A 25 -3.41 -7.96 2.64
CA ALA A 25 -3.70 -6.93 3.65
C ALA A 25 -2.80 -7.10 4.89
N GLY A 26 -2.15 -6.00 5.30
CA GLY A 26 -1.35 -5.91 6.52
C GLY A 26 0.06 -6.53 6.50
N LEU A 27 0.56 -7.06 5.37
CA LEU A 27 1.75 -7.93 5.40
C LEU A 27 3.03 -7.42 4.72
N ALA A 28 3.03 -6.33 3.95
CA ALA A 28 4.26 -5.86 3.30
C ALA A 28 4.43 -4.34 3.37
N PRO A 29 5.64 -3.83 3.69
CA PRO A 29 5.99 -2.47 3.31
C PRO A 29 5.89 -2.35 1.79
N MET A 30 5.47 -1.18 1.33
CA MET A 30 5.43 -0.86 -0.09
C MET A 30 6.26 0.37 -0.37
N ALA A 31 6.71 0.51 -1.60
CA ALA A 31 7.35 1.72 -2.07
C ALA A 31 6.72 2.20 -3.37
N ILE A 32 6.77 3.51 -3.57
CA ILE A 32 6.39 4.17 -4.82
C ILE A 32 7.66 4.73 -5.44
N ALA A 33 7.97 4.24 -6.63
CA ALA A 33 9.04 4.76 -7.47
C ALA A 33 8.42 5.71 -8.51
N MET A 34 8.92 6.94 -8.57
CA MET A 34 8.42 7.97 -9.50
C MET A 34 9.59 8.55 -10.28
N ARG A 35 9.37 8.74 -11.58
CA ARG A 35 10.22 9.55 -12.43
C ARG A 35 9.34 10.65 -13.01
N LEU A 36 9.66 11.88 -12.67
CA LEU A 36 8.99 13.07 -13.18
C LEU A 36 9.88 13.72 -14.23
N GLU A 37 9.28 14.35 -15.24
CA GLU A 37 9.99 15.08 -16.27
C GLU A 37 9.65 16.56 -16.10
N LEU A 38 10.67 17.34 -15.70
CA LEU A 38 10.51 18.76 -15.45
C LEU A 38 11.05 19.55 -16.64
N ALA A 39 10.24 20.47 -17.16
CA ALA A 39 10.71 21.36 -18.22
C ALA A 39 11.91 22.19 -17.75
N TRP A 40 12.91 22.38 -18.63
CA TRP A 40 14.15 23.10 -18.29
C TRP A 40 13.93 24.46 -17.62
N GLY A 41 12.92 25.22 -18.08
CA GLY A 41 12.60 26.55 -17.57
C GLY A 41 11.99 26.55 -16.16
N GLU A 42 11.41 25.43 -15.74
CA GLU A 42 10.81 25.27 -14.41
C GLU A 42 11.83 24.85 -13.35
N ALA A 43 12.97 24.29 -13.75
CA ALA A 43 14.00 23.81 -12.82
C ALA A 43 14.33 24.75 -11.65
N PRO A 44 14.50 26.08 -11.85
CA PRO A 44 14.82 26.99 -10.75
C PRO A 44 13.69 27.21 -9.74
N ASN A 45 12.45 26.86 -10.08
CA ASN A 45 11.28 27.06 -9.23
C ASN A 45 11.17 25.93 -8.19
N PRO A 46 10.75 26.23 -6.96
CA PRO A 46 10.35 25.20 -6.02
C PRO A 46 9.01 24.59 -6.46
N HIS A 47 8.91 23.27 -6.36
CA HIS A 47 7.71 22.51 -6.67
C HIS A 47 7.27 21.70 -5.45
N HIS A 48 5.96 21.59 -5.27
CA HIS A 48 5.34 20.79 -4.24
C HIS A 48 4.68 19.56 -4.85
N TRP A 49 4.81 18.40 -4.20
CA TRP A 49 4.10 17.20 -4.61
C TRP A 49 3.41 16.51 -3.44
N GLU A 50 2.29 15.86 -3.76
CA GLU A 50 1.44 15.17 -2.82
C GLU A 50 1.02 13.82 -3.40
N LEU A 51 1.01 12.79 -2.56
CA LEU A 51 0.46 11.49 -2.85
C LEU A 51 -0.71 11.24 -1.92
N PHE A 52 -1.89 11.05 -2.48
CA PHE A 52 -3.11 10.70 -1.74
C PHE A 52 -3.46 9.24 -1.98
N LEU A 53 -3.72 8.48 -0.92
CA LEU A 53 -4.33 7.17 -1.07
C LEU A 53 -5.84 7.34 -1.20
N GLN A 54 -6.40 6.84 -2.30
CA GLN A 54 -7.82 6.87 -2.61
C GLN A 54 -8.40 5.46 -2.67
N ASP A 55 -9.69 5.35 -2.36
CA ASP A 55 -10.47 4.12 -2.48
C ASP A 55 -11.10 3.95 -3.88
N GLU A 56 -12.02 2.99 -4.02
CA GLU A 56 -12.72 2.68 -5.27
C GLU A 56 -13.66 3.80 -5.74
N ALA A 57 -14.14 4.65 -4.81
CA ALA A 57 -14.96 5.80 -5.12
C ALA A 57 -14.12 7.04 -5.48
N GLY A 58 -12.79 6.97 -5.30
CA GLY A 58 -11.89 8.11 -5.47
C GLY A 58 -11.81 9.01 -4.24
N GLU A 59 -12.39 8.58 -3.11
CA GLU A 59 -12.33 9.32 -1.85
C GLU A 59 -11.01 9.03 -1.13
N GLN A 60 -10.50 10.01 -0.37
CA GLN A 60 -9.27 9.84 0.39
C GLN A 60 -9.47 8.84 1.52
N VAL A 61 -8.59 7.83 1.57
CA VAL A 61 -8.57 6.85 2.65
C VAL A 61 -8.14 7.53 3.94
N THR A 62 -8.95 7.37 4.97
CA THR A 62 -8.65 7.85 6.33
C THR A 62 -8.34 6.66 7.23
N ILE A 63 -7.33 6.80 8.10
CA ILE A 63 -6.96 5.80 9.10
C ILE A 63 -7.03 6.39 10.51
N GLU A 64 -7.32 5.55 11.49
CA GLU A 64 -7.26 5.93 12.89
C GLU A 64 -5.80 6.10 13.34
N THR A 65 -5.48 7.27 13.91
CA THR A 65 -4.19 7.58 14.52
C THR A 65 -4.39 8.00 15.97
N PRO A 66 -3.34 8.04 16.82
CA PRO A 66 -3.45 8.57 18.18
C PRO A 66 -4.04 9.99 18.26
N GLU A 67 -3.87 10.78 17.21
CA GLU A 67 -4.38 12.15 17.06
C GLU A 67 -5.81 12.20 16.47
N GLY A 68 -6.40 11.04 16.16
CA GLY A 68 -7.72 10.89 15.55
C GLY A 68 -7.68 10.38 14.10
N PRO A 69 -8.82 10.34 13.40
CA PRO A 69 -8.85 9.98 11.99
C PRO A 69 -8.03 10.96 11.14
N GLN A 70 -7.07 10.46 10.36
CA GLN A 70 -6.22 11.27 9.47
C GLN A 70 -6.20 10.67 8.06
N PRO A 71 -6.17 11.51 7.01
CA PRO A 71 -6.02 11.04 5.64
C PRO A 71 -4.64 10.39 5.45
N VAL A 72 -4.58 9.36 4.60
CA VAL A 72 -3.34 8.73 4.20
C VAL A 72 -2.74 9.53 3.05
N GLU A 73 -1.82 10.42 3.39
CA GLU A 73 -1.14 11.31 2.45
C GLU A 73 0.38 11.37 2.71
N ILE A 74 1.14 11.62 1.66
CA ILE A 74 2.58 11.83 1.72
C ILE A 74 2.92 13.05 0.88
N ARG A 75 3.70 13.97 1.43
CA ARG A 75 4.07 15.22 0.75
C ARG A 75 5.56 15.43 0.73
N GLY A 76 6.02 16.23 -0.22
CA GLY A 76 7.39 16.73 -0.23
C GLY A 76 7.57 17.90 -1.18
N ASP A 77 8.73 18.51 -1.09
CA ASP A 77 9.14 19.61 -1.97
C ASP A 77 10.41 19.20 -2.72
N PHE A 78 10.55 19.70 -3.94
CA PHE A 78 11.82 19.63 -4.66
C PHE A 78 12.10 20.96 -5.35
N GLN A 79 13.38 21.26 -5.49
CA GLN A 79 13.87 22.37 -6.29
C GLN A 79 15.14 21.90 -6.98
N LEU A 80 15.20 22.05 -8.29
CA LEU A 80 16.40 21.72 -9.04
C LEU A 80 17.26 22.98 -9.20
N GLY A 81 18.58 22.79 -9.24
CA GLY A 81 19.44 23.84 -9.78
C GLY A 81 19.25 23.95 -11.28
N THR A 82 19.64 25.08 -11.88
CA THR A 82 19.76 25.17 -13.34
C THR A 82 20.85 24.20 -13.81
N PRO A 83 20.53 23.11 -14.53
CA PRO A 83 21.53 22.09 -14.82
C PRO A 83 22.56 22.63 -15.81
N GLN A 84 23.83 22.69 -15.42
CA GLN A 84 24.91 23.08 -16.33
C GLN A 84 25.12 21.99 -17.38
N GLY A 85 25.10 22.36 -18.66
CA GLY A 85 25.32 21.44 -19.77
C GLY A 85 24.10 20.66 -20.26
N VAL A 86 22.90 20.90 -19.70
CA VAL A 86 21.65 20.41 -20.28
C VAL A 86 21.19 21.39 -21.37
N PRO A 87 20.93 20.94 -22.61
CA PRO A 87 20.47 21.83 -23.67
C PRO A 87 19.17 22.53 -23.28
N LEU A 88 19.08 23.82 -23.63
CA LEU A 88 17.85 24.61 -23.45
C LEU A 88 16.66 23.87 -24.07
N GLY A 89 15.58 23.74 -23.28
CA GLY A 89 14.35 23.07 -23.70
C GLY A 89 14.37 21.54 -23.55
N SER A 90 15.39 20.94 -22.94
CA SER A 90 15.38 19.51 -22.60
C SER A 90 14.64 19.27 -21.28
N ASP A 91 13.85 18.20 -21.21
CA ASP A 91 13.25 17.78 -19.96
C ASP A 91 14.31 17.19 -19.02
N ILE A 92 14.19 17.55 -17.74
CA ILE A 92 15.10 17.15 -16.67
C ILE A 92 14.43 16.03 -15.88
N PRO A 93 15.01 14.81 -15.87
CA PRO A 93 14.42 13.70 -15.13
C PRO A 93 14.68 13.87 -13.62
N LEU A 94 13.60 13.89 -12.85
CA LEU A 94 13.62 13.84 -11.40
C LEU A 94 13.20 12.44 -10.94
N ASN A 95 14.06 11.76 -10.19
CA ASN A 95 13.76 10.47 -9.60
C ASN A 95 13.37 10.64 -8.13
N LEU A 96 12.26 10.07 -7.73
CA LEU A 96 11.76 10.05 -6.35
C LEU A 96 11.46 8.61 -5.92
N ALA A 97 11.76 8.31 -4.66
CA ALA A 97 11.46 7.03 -4.04
C ALA A 97 10.82 7.27 -2.68
N VAL A 98 9.60 6.77 -2.51
CA VAL A 98 8.83 6.90 -1.27
C VAL A 98 8.64 5.52 -0.68
N THR A 99 9.09 5.31 0.57
CA THR A 99 8.84 4.07 1.31
C THR A 99 7.67 4.27 2.26
N ILE A 100 6.73 3.35 2.25
CA ILE A 100 5.47 3.42 2.98
C ILE A 100 5.43 2.23 3.93
N GLY A 101 5.19 2.54 5.21
CA GLY A 101 4.99 1.51 6.23
C GLY A 101 3.69 0.71 6.01
N PRO A 102 3.47 -0.35 6.80
CA PRO A 102 2.23 -1.11 6.75
C PRO A 102 1.02 -0.21 7.02
N LEU A 103 0.01 -0.27 6.15
CA LEU A 103 -1.25 0.44 6.31
C LEU A 103 -2.36 -0.54 6.71
N PRO A 104 -3.27 -0.19 7.64
CA PRO A 104 -4.37 -1.04 8.08
C PRO A 104 -5.53 -1.04 7.07
N LEU A 105 -5.24 -1.38 5.81
CA LEU A 105 -6.22 -1.37 4.73
C LEU A 105 -7.11 -2.62 4.78
N PRO A 106 -8.44 -2.47 4.63
CA PRO A 106 -9.35 -3.60 4.42
C PRO A 106 -8.89 -4.55 3.33
N ALA A 107 -9.19 -5.85 3.51
CA ALA A 107 -8.98 -6.86 2.49
C ALA A 107 -10.08 -6.81 1.42
N ASN A 108 -9.77 -7.34 0.23
CA ASN A 108 -10.68 -7.41 -0.93
C ASN A 108 -11.17 -6.04 -1.39
N SER A 109 -10.26 -5.07 -1.43
CA SER A 109 -10.54 -3.70 -1.86
C SER A 109 -9.49 -3.22 -2.85
N ARG A 110 -9.86 -2.26 -3.69
CA ARG A 110 -8.94 -1.60 -4.61
C ARG A 110 -8.65 -0.18 -4.15
N TYR A 111 -7.39 0.21 -4.33
CA TYR A 111 -6.87 1.50 -3.95
C TYR A 111 -6.07 2.12 -5.09
N ARG A 112 -5.88 3.43 -4.99
CA ARG A 112 -5.05 4.22 -5.89
C ARG A 112 -4.20 5.19 -5.09
N TRP A 113 -2.90 5.18 -5.32
CA TRP A 113 -2.06 6.33 -5.01
C TRP A 113 -2.17 7.34 -6.14
N GLN A 114 -2.76 8.50 -5.85
CA GLN A 114 -2.90 9.62 -6.78
C GLN A 114 -1.80 10.64 -6.51
N LEU A 115 -1.00 10.96 -7.52
CA LEU A 115 -0.01 12.03 -7.47
C LEU A 115 -0.63 13.36 -7.90
N VAL A 116 -0.30 14.40 -7.16
CA VAL A 116 -0.57 15.80 -7.46
C VAL A 116 0.76 16.55 -7.40
N VAL A 117 1.04 17.40 -8.39
CA VAL A 117 2.22 18.28 -8.42
C VAL A 117 1.72 19.70 -8.67
N ASP A 118 2.06 20.63 -7.78
CA ASP A 118 1.62 22.04 -7.83
C ASP A 118 0.10 22.23 -7.99
N GLY A 119 -0.69 21.32 -7.39
CA GLY A 119 -2.15 21.31 -7.49
C GLY A 119 -2.71 20.67 -8.75
N GLU A 120 -1.87 20.20 -9.68
CA GLU A 120 -2.26 19.53 -10.91
C GLU A 120 -2.13 18.00 -10.79
N SER A 121 -3.01 17.27 -11.47
CA SER A 121 -2.98 15.82 -11.58
C SER A 121 -3.08 15.38 -13.05
N GLY A 122 -2.23 14.44 -13.46
CA GLY A 122 -2.30 13.83 -14.80
C GLY A 122 -3.19 12.59 -14.86
N GLU A 123 -3.63 12.22 -16.06
CA GLU A 123 -4.46 11.03 -16.31
C GLU A 123 -3.74 9.74 -15.89
N ASP A 124 -2.42 9.68 -15.99
CA ASP A 124 -1.58 8.52 -15.68
C ASP A 124 -0.73 8.72 -14.41
N TRP A 125 -0.97 9.80 -13.66
CA TRP A 125 -0.23 10.15 -12.45
C TRP A 125 -0.76 9.39 -11.24
N TYR A 126 -0.84 8.07 -11.38
CA TYR A 126 -1.33 7.21 -10.31
C TYR A 126 -0.73 5.81 -10.36
N ALA A 127 -0.81 5.11 -9.22
CA ALA A 127 -0.53 3.67 -9.15
C ALA A 127 -1.65 2.98 -8.37
N SER A 128 -2.29 1.99 -8.98
CA SER A 128 -3.40 1.26 -8.38
C SER A 128 -2.98 -0.13 -7.91
N PHE A 129 -3.60 -0.59 -6.84
CA PHE A 129 -3.43 -1.95 -6.35
C PHE A 129 -4.68 -2.50 -5.66
N SER A 130 -4.71 -3.81 -5.45
CA SER A 130 -5.76 -4.49 -4.71
C SER A 130 -5.20 -5.22 -3.49
N THR A 131 -5.96 -5.19 -2.39
CA THR A 131 -5.68 -5.95 -1.18
C THR A 131 -6.38 -7.29 -1.25
N LEU A 132 -5.66 -8.36 -0.93
CA LEU A 132 -6.20 -9.71 -0.82
C LEU A 132 -6.41 -10.07 0.65
N ALA A 133 -7.44 -10.88 0.90
CA ALA A 133 -7.59 -11.53 2.19
C ALA A 133 -6.36 -12.42 2.48
N PRO A 134 -5.84 -12.40 3.72
CA PRO A 134 -4.81 -13.33 4.12
C PRO A 134 -5.34 -14.77 3.98
N PRO A 135 -4.48 -15.74 3.60
CA PRO A 135 -4.90 -17.12 3.49
C PRO A 135 -5.46 -17.59 4.84
N GLN A 136 -6.72 -17.99 4.85
CA GLN A 136 -7.33 -18.62 6.02
C GLN A 136 -6.65 -19.99 6.19
N MET A 137 -5.76 -20.12 7.16
CA MET A 137 -5.29 -21.43 7.56
C MET A 137 -6.53 -22.21 8.03
N PRO A 138 -6.83 -23.38 7.45
CA PRO A 138 -7.89 -24.22 8.00
C PRO A 138 -7.55 -24.46 9.47
N GLN A 139 -8.44 -24.05 10.36
CA GLN A 139 -8.34 -24.40 11.78
C GLN A 139 -8.18 -25.91 11.82
N GLN A 140 -6.98 -26.40 12.18
CA GLN A 140 -6.81 -27.81 12.50
C GLN A 140 -7.80 -28.09 13.62
N GLY A 141 -8.83 -28.87 13.30
CA GLY A 141 -9.81 -29.32 14.28
C GLY A 141 -9.05 -29.93 15.44
N GLY A 142 -9.11 -29.28 16.60
CA GLY A 142 -8.52 -29.83 17.83
C GLY A 142 -9.08 -31.24 18.06
N PRO A 143 -8.29 -32.18 18.61
CA PRO A 143 -8.80 -33.51 18.87
C PRO A 143 -10.01 -33.40 19.81
N ALA A 144 -11.14 -33.96 19.37
CA ALA A 144 -12.33 -34.11 20.18
C ALA A 144 -12.06 -35.14 21.30
N ASN A 145 -11.34 -34.73 22.34
CA ASN A 145 -11.27 -35.49 23.60
C ASN A 145 -12.42 -35.04 24.49
N GLY A 146 -13.63 -35.50 24.16
CA GLY A 146 -14.72 -35.57 25.14
C GLY A 146 -14.45 -36.72 26.12
N PRO A 147 -14.75 -36.56 27.43
CA PRO A 147 -14.68 -37.69 28.35
C PRO A 147 -15.77 -38.69 27.97
N THR A 148 -15.38 -39.90 27.58
CA THR A 148 -16.28 -41.05 27.51
C THR A 148 -16.77 -41.35 28.92
N GLY A 149 -17.93 -40.79 29.28
CA GLY A 149 -18.66 -41.22 30.47
C GLY A 149 -19.04 -42.70 30.37
N PRO A 150 -19.03 -43.45 31.47
CA PRO A 150 -19.32 -44.88 31.43
C PRO A 150 -20.77 -45.12 30.98
N ALA A 151 -20.95 -46.14 30.14
CA ALA A 151 -22.25 -46.55 29.60
C ALA A 151 -23.24 -46.93 30.72
N PRO A 152 -24.55 -46.61 30.58
CA PRO A 152 -25.55 -47.08 31.52
C PRO A 152 -25.74 -48.60 31.40
N MET A 153 -25.72 -49.29 32.54
CA MET A 153 -25.99 -50.73 32.65
C MET A 153 -27.44 -51.06 32.26
N PRO A 154 -27.72 -52.21 31.62
CA PRO A 154 -29.07 -52.61 31.30
C PRO A 154 -29.83 -53.06 32.57
N SER A 155 -31.04 -52.53 32.72
CA SER A 155 -32.00 -52.88 33.77
C SER A 155 -32.38 -54.36 33.69
N GLY A 156 -32.13 -55.12 34.76
CA GLY A 156 -32.58 -56.51 34.91
C GLY A 156 -34.12 -56.62 35.00
N PRO A 157 -34.70 -57.81 34.76
CA PRO A 157 -36.14 -57.98 34.68
C PRO A 157 -36.81 -57.89 36.06
N ARG A 158 -38.00 -57.28 36.10
CA ARG A 158 -38.89 -57.24 37.27
C ARG A 158 -39.41 -58.65 37.62
N PRO A 159 -39.55 -59.02 38.90
CA PRO A 159 -40.26 -60.24 39.28
C PRO A 159 -41.78 -60.06 39.10
N LEU A 160 -42.43 -61.17 38.71
CA LEU A 160 -43.87 -61.36 38.68
C LEU A 160 -44.37 -61.63 40.10
N ASP A 161 -45.40 -60.91 40.53
CA ASP A 161 -46.39 -61.37 41.51
C ASP A 161 -47.68 -61.72 40.77
#